data_AF-A0A357MJ38-F1
#
_entry.id   AF-A0A357MJ38-F1
#
_cell.length_a   1.000
_cell.length_b   1.000
_cell.length_c   1.000
_cell.angle_alpha   90.00
_cell.angle_beta   90.00
_cell.angle_gamma   90.00
#
_symmetry.space_group_name_H-M   'P 1'
#
loop_
_entity.id
_entity.type
_entity.pdbx_description
1 polymer ?
#
loop_
_entity_poly.entity_id
_entity_poly.type
_entity_poly.pdbx_seq_one_letter_code
_entity_poly.pdbx_strand_id
1 'polypeptide(L)'
;MSRSRFALYEGHFDPNDLPRDIGPTRLEWDNGDRRGAFSLLDTHDEPIRRGGRSLVDTGDALLLLDEAGAGARQSAQRTGDFTADLAPGAVREALSSLSDLRALIPLCGGKLRERRAALVDDEGKTHARAAFLRLTSGTHKVTLVEVEALRGYDKASQALWDRIDARAGPALPPADLLARLSPDHRPYVAKPDIPLTRTESAYDVAGDIIGTYLAVARRNEAGVIADLDTEFLHDYRVALRKTRSVVSLFKGVYAAEETAALKAALSDLMAPTGRLRDLDVYLLERDTYFARLPESLHHGLRIMFDAFAAERAAAHRALAARLQGRAYRAEIEALIARFSGAQPIAPGPRADWPAHLYAQRPIWKPYQKVCRIAREIDADTPDAQV
;
A
#
# COMPACT_ATOMS: atom_id res chain seq x y z
N MET A 1 -5.77 29.43 14.37
CA MET A 1 -4.68 28.48 14.06
C MET A 1 -3.87 29.08 12.92
N SER A 2 -2.54 28.98 12.96
CA SER A 2 -1.73 29.25 11.78
C SER A 2 -2.13 28.27 10.68
N ARG A 3 -2.19 28.75 9.43
CA ARG A 3 -2.47 27.92 8.26
C ARG A 3 -1.18 27.76 7.48
N SER A 4 -0.71 26.52 7.34
CA SER A 4 0.37 26.18 6.43
C SER A 4 -0.21 25.91 5.04
N ARG A 5 0.49 26.41 4.02
CA ARG A 5 0.24 26.10 2.61
C ARG A 5 1.41 25.30 2.06
N PHE A 6 1.12 24.26 1.28
CA PHE A 6 2.12 23.35 0.73
C PHE A 6 2.08 23.34 -0.80
N ALA A 7 3.25 23.20 -1.43
CA ALA A 7 3.37 22.96 -2.86
C ALA A 7 4.60 22.13 -3.19
N LEU A 8 4.53 21.42 -4.30
CA LEU A 8 5.64 20.67 -4.87
C LEU A 8 6.06 21.33 -6.18
N TYR A 9 7.35 21.46 -6.40
CA TYR A 9 7.92 22.01 -7.63
C TYR A 9 9.04 21.12 -8.14
N GLU A 10 9.32 21.18 -9.44
CA GLU A 10 10.47 20.48 -10.00
C GLU A 10 11.79 20.94 -9.35
N GLY A 11 12.74 20.01 -9.17
CA GLY A 11 13.94 20.20 -8.35
C GLY A 11 14.95 21.26 -8.83
N HIS A 12 14.64 22.01 -9.90
CA HIS A 12 15.43 23.13 -10.39
C HIS A 12 15.21 24.42 -9.61
N PHE A 13 14.11 24.55 -8.86
CA PHE A 13 13.84 25.75 -8.06
C PHE A 13 14.89 25.93 -6.95
N ASP A 14 15.70 26.98 -7.04
CA ASP A 14 16.62 27.42 -5.99
C ASP A 14 15.99 28.55 -5.17
N PRO A 15 15.79 28.38 -3.85
CA PRO A 15 15.22 29.43 -3.02
C PRO A 15 16.07 30.72 -2.97
N ASN A 16 17.36 30.67 -3.33
CA ASN A 16 18.21 31.86 -3.43
C ASN A 16 17.82 32.79 -4.59
N ASP A 17 17.04 32.30 -5.56
CA ASP A 17 16.56 33.10 -6.68
C ASP A 17 15.38 34.01 -6.30
N LEU A 18 14.86 33.88 -5.07
CA LEU A 18 13.80 34.76 -4.57
C LEU A 18 14.36 36.16 -4.27
N PRO A 19 13.59 37.23 -4.59
CA PRO A 19 13.99 38.57 -4.22
C PRO A 19 14.07 38.68 -2.70
N ARG A 20 15.11 39.37 -2.21
CA ARG A 20 15.27 39.60 -0.77
C ARG A 20 14.11 40.41 -0.19
N ASP A 21 13.64 41.41 -0.94
CA ASP A 21 12.55 42.29 -0.52
C ASP A 21 11.23 41.88 -1.19
N ILE A 22 10.18 41.78 -0.39
CA ILE A 22 8.82 41.43 -0.81
C ILE A 22 7.89 42.50 -0.23
N GLY A 23 7.67 43.56 -1.00
CA GLY A 23 6.89 44.72 -0.56
C GLY A 23 7.59 45.42 0.62
N PRO A 24 6.91 45.66 1.75
CA PRO A 24 7.51 46.28 2.94
C PRO A 24 8.31 45.29 3.82
N THR A 25 8.38 44.02 3.43
CA THR A 25 9.03 42.95 4.21
C THR A 25 10.27 42.42 3.48
N ARG A 26 11.16 41.76 4.22
CA ARG A 26 12.35 41.10 3.68
C ARG A 26 12.43 39.64 4.14
N LEU A 27 12.99 38.79 3.28
CA LEU A 27 13.33 37.41 3.62
C LEU A 27 14.66 37.36 4.39
N GLU A 28 14.60 36.82 5.60
CA GLU A 28 15.75 36.48 6.43
C GLU A 28 15.89 34.98 6.52
N TRP A 29 17.05 34.45 6.12
CA TRP A 29 17.34 33.02 6.11
C TRP A 29 17.94 32.58 7.44
N ASP A 30 17.55 31.39 7.89
CA ASP A 30 18.20 30.75 9.04
C ASP A 30 19.68 30.45 8.71
N ASN A 31 20.52 30.44 9.74
CA ASN A 31 21.93 30.12 9.60
C ASN A 31 22.13 28.63 9.30
N GLY A 32 22.41 28.33 8.03
CA GLY A 32 22.73 26.99 7.56
C GLY A 32 21.52 26.18 7.14
N ASP A 33 21.79 24.99 6.59
CA ASP A 33 20.77 24.11 6.05
C ASP A 33 20.70 22.82 6.87
N ARG A 34 19.50 22.38 7.23
CA ARG A 34 19.31 21.04 7.82
C ARG A 34 19.48 20.00 6.72
N ARG A 35 20.30 18.99 6.98
CA ARG A 35 20.48 17.82 6.10
C ARG A 35 20.00 16.57 6.82
N GLY A 36 19.35 15.69 6.09
CA GLY A 36 18.82 14.45 6.65
C GLY A 36 18.41 13.46 5.57
N ALA A 37 17.63 12.47 5.97
CA ALA A 37 16.94 11.57 5.07
C ALA A 37 15.45 11.92 5.00
N PHE A 38 14.77 11.43 3.96
CA PHE A 38 13.32 11.41 3.92
C PHE A 38 12.84 10.04 3.46
N SER A 39 11.57 9.74 3.75
CA SER A 39 10.83 8.63 3.16
C SER A 39 9.44 9.08 2.72
N LEU A 40 8.98 8.58 1.58
CA LEU A 40 7.57 8.67 1.19
C LEU A 40 6.85 7.47 1.76
N LEU A 41 5.83 7.71 2.56
CA LEU A 41 5.06 6.67 3.24
C LEU A 41 3.68 6.51 2.59
N ASP A 42 3.24 5.26 2.46
CA ASP A 42 1.86 4.89 2.15
C ASP A 42 1.63 3.44 2.62
N THR A 43 0.41 2.92 2.53
CA THR A 43 0.20 1.48 2.69
C THR A 43 0.51 0.75 1.38
N HIS A 44 0.61 -0.58 1.41
CA HIS A 44 0.97 -1.38 0.24
C HIS A 44 0.07 -1.13 -0.99
N ASP A 45 -1.22 -0.86 -0.77
CA ASP A 45 -2.24 -0.59 -1.79
C ASP A 45 -2.41 0.90 -2.16
N GLU A 46 -1.56 1.76 -1.60
CA GLU A 46 -1.38 3.19 -1.94
C GLU A 46 -2.63 4.09 -1.88
N PRO A 47 -3.49 4.00 -0.86
CA PRO A 47 -4.68 4.83 -0.70
C PRO A 47 -4.36 6.31 -0.51
N ILE A 48 -3.21 6.70 0.08
CA ILE A 48 -2.85 8.12 0.23
C ILE A 48 -2.60 8.71 -1.16
N ARG A 49 -1.74 8.09 -1.97
CA ARG A 49 -1.44 8.52 -3.34
C ARG A 49 -2.68 8.49 -4.24
N ARG A 50 -3.46 7.41 -4.19
CA ARG A 50 -4.69 7.27 -4.98
C ARG A 50 -5.76 8.30 -4.62
N GLY A 51 -5.71 8.82 -3.39
CA GLY A 51 -6.56 9.91 -2.92
C GLY A 51 -6.02 11.32 -3.24
N GLY A 52 -5.03 11.46 -4.13
CA GLY A 52 -4.49 12.77 -4.52
C GLY A 52 -3.46 13.34 -3.53
N ARG A 53 -3.06 12.60 -2.49
CA ARG A 53 -2.23 13.08 -1.38
C ARG A 53 -0.83 12.48 -1.39
N SER A 54 0.08 13.04 -0.61
CA SER A 54 1.41 12.47 -0.35
C SER A 54 1.82 12.65 1.10
N LEU A 55 2.37 11.60 1.71
CA LEU A 55 2.91 11.63 3.07
C LEU A 55 4.44 11.53 3.03
N VAL A 56 5.11 12.58 3.51
CA VAL A 56 6.57 12.66 3.60
C VAL A 56 6.99 12.59 5.06
N ASP A 57 7.85 11.63 5.38
CA ASP A 57 8.55 11.55 6.64
C ASP A 57 9.96 12.12 6.49
N THR A 58 10.29 13.08 7.36
CA THR A 58 11.58 13.78 7.37
C THR A 58 12.47 13.39 8.56
N GLY A 59 12.08 12.35 9.30
CA GLY A 59 12.70 11.89 10.55
C GLY A 59 12.19 12.65 11.78
N ASP A 60 12.01 13.97 11.66
CA ASP A 60 11.54 14.82 12.77
C ASP A 60 10.04 15.13 12.67
N ALA A 61 9.51 15.17 11.44
CA ALA A 61 8.14 15.54 11.15
C ALA A 61 7.54 14.75 9.99
N LEU A 62 6.23 14.50 10.09
CA LEU A 62 5.38 14.04 9.00
C LEU A 62 4.72 15.24 8.33
N LEU A 63 4.79 15.26 7.00
CA LEU A 63 4.16 16.25 6.13
C LEU A 63 3.15 15.55 5.24
N LEU A 64 1.87 15.87 5.43
CA LEU A 64 0.80 15.40 4.55
C LEU A 64 0.41 16.54 3.62
N LEU A 65 0.53 16.31 2.32
CA LEU A 65 0.17 17.26 1.26
C LEU A 65 -1.15 16.85 0.60
N ASP A 66 -2.00 17.83 0.29
CA ASP A 66 -3.24 17.63 -0.45
C ASP A 66 -3.33 18.49 -1.73
N GLU A 67 -4.23 18.12 -2.64
CA GLU A 67 -4.39 18.76 -3.95
C GLU A 67 -4.82 20.23 -3.87
N ALA A 68 -5.41 20.66 -2.75
CA ALA A 68 -5.83 22.05 -2.56
C ALA A 68 -4.67 22.97 -2.15
N GLY A 69 -3.45 22.42 -2.02
CA GLY A 69 -2.31 23.11 -1.43
C GLY A 69 -2.46 23.33 0.08
N ALA A 70 -3.48 22.71 0.68
CA ALA A 70 -3.56 22.53 2.12
C ALA A 70 -2.72 21.31 2.52
N GLY A 71 -2.52 21.16 3.81
CA GLY A 71 -1.72 20.07 4.33
C GLY A 71 -1.58 20.15 5.83
N ALA A 72 -0.94 19.13 6.38
CA ALA A 72 -0.72 19.02 7.81
C ALA A 72 0.74 18.68 8.08
N ARG A 73 1.25 19.28 9.16
CA ARG A 73 2.55 18.95 9.73
C ARG A 73 2.34 18.45 11.15
N GLN A 74 2.96 17.34 11.49
CA GLN A 74 3.04 16.87 12.88
C GLN A 74 4.39 16.25 13.17
N SER A 75 4.65 15.95 14.45
CA SER A 75 5.83 15.18 14.84
C SER A 75 5.84 13.79 14.20
N ALA A 76 7.02 13.30 13.80
CA ALA A 76 7.20 11.94 13.29
C ALA A 76 7.32 10.88 14.41
N GLN A 77 7.19 11.28 15.68
CA GLN A 77 7.18 10.33 16.80
C GLN A 77 6.01 9.33 16.66
N ARG A 78 6.32 8.05 16.85
CA ARG A 78 5.38 6.93 16.74
C ARG A 78 5.91 5.70 17.48
N THR A 79 5.01 4.79 17.83
CA THR A 79 5.32 3.52 18.52
C THR A 79 5.41 2.32 17.59
N GLY A 80 5.06 2.50 16.32
CA GLY A 80 4.95 1.48 15.30
C GLY A 80 4.60 2.11 13.96
N ASP A 81 4.21 1.28 13.00
CA ASP A 81 4.04 1.68 11.60
C ASP A 81 2.57 1.85 11.19
N PHE A 82 1.60 1.65 12.10
CA PHE A 82 0.18 1.86 11.78
C PHE A 82 -0.23 3.32 12.01
N THR A 83 -1.31 3.78 11.36
CA THR A 83 -1.83 5.14 11.58
C THR A 83 -2.17 5.40 13.06
N ALA A 84 -2.65 4.37 13.78
CA ALA A 84 -2.95 4.46 15.21
C ALA A 84 -1.70 4.65 16.10
N ASP A 85 -0.52 4.25 15.63
CA ASP A 85 0.75 4.38 16.35
C ASP A 85 1.39 5.76 16.23
N LEU A 86 0.90 6.58 15.29
CA LEU A 86 1.37 7.95 15.13
C LEU A 86 1.01 8.79 16.36
N ALA A 87 1.89 9.74 16.72
CA ALA A 87 1.57 10.74 17.72
C ALA A 87 0.24 11.46 17.38
N PRO A 88 -0.60 11.78 18.37
CA PRO A 88 -1.82 12.56 18.14
C PRO A 88 -1.52 13.87 17.42
N GLY A 89 -2.27 14.17 16.36
CA GLY A 89 -2.05 15.36 15.54
C GLY A 89 -2.83 15.32 14.23
N ALA A 90 -2.73 16.43 13.49
CA ALA A 90 -3.52 16.65 12.28
C ALA A 90 -3.26 15.64 11.15
N VAL A 91 -2.04 15.09 11.03
CA VAL A 91 -1.75 14.06 10.03
C VAL A 91 -2.43 12.75 10.43
N ARG A 92 -2.36 12.34 11.70
CA ARG A 92 -3.06 11.14 12.17
C ARG A 92 -4.57 11.24 11.96
N GLU A 93 -5.17 12.39 12.30
CA GLU A 93 -6.60 12.64 12.08
C GLU A 93 -6.98 12.57 10.60
N ALA A 94 -6.17 13.16 9.72
CA ALA A 94 -6.41 13.15 8.27
C ALA A 94 -6.23 11.76 7.61
N LEU A 95 -5.58 10.83 8.31
CA LEU A 95 -5.37 9.44 7.87
C LEU A 95 -6.31 8.45 8.57
N SER A 96 -7.26 8.92 9.39
CA SER A 96 -8.19 8.08 10.15
C SER A 96 -9.10 7.17 9.31
N SER A 97 -9.23 7.43 8.01
CA SER A 97 -9.99 6.59 7.08
C SER A 97 -9.18 5.43 6.47
N LEU A 98 -7.88 5.37 6.73
CA LEU A 98 -7.05 4.25 6.29
C LEU A 98 -7.37 2.99 7.10
N SER A 99 -7.08 1.83 6.51
CA SER A 99 -7.27 0.55 7.18
C SER A 99 -6.32 0.43 8.38
N ASP A 100 -6.87 0.10 9.55
CA ASP A 100 -6.08 -0.22 10.76
C ASP A 100 -5.26 -1.52 10.61
N LEU A 101 -5.50 -2.29 9.55
CA LEU A 101 -4.81 -3.56 9.30
C LEU A 101 -3.58 -3.42 8.39
N ARG A 102 -3.28 -2.21 7.91
CA ARG A 102 -2.18 -1.96 6.97
C ARG A 102 -1.15 -1.00 7.56
N ALA A 103 0.11 -1.40 7.51
CA ALA A 103 1.22 -0.56 7.95
C ALA A 103 1.55 0.51 6.90
N LEU A 104 1.97 1.68 7.38
CA LEU A 104 2.62 2.72 6.58
C LEU A 104 4.06 2.29 6.30
N ILE A 105 4.36 1.99 5.04
CA ILE A 105 5.66 1.50 4.60
C ILE A 105 6.39 2.55 3.76
N PRO A 106 7.73 2.59 3.79
CA PRO A 106 8.50 3.44 2.90
C PRO A 106 8.42 2.91 1.45
N LEU A 107 7.84 3.70 0.55
CA LEU A 107 7.79 3.41 -0.89
C LEU A 107 9.01 3.93 -1.63
N CYS A 108 9.58 5.04 -1.15
CA CYS A 108 10.76 5.67 -1.70
C CYS A 108 11.47 6.42 -0.58
N GLY A 109 12.78 6.58 -0.67
CA GLY A 109 13.54 7.38 0.28
C GLY A 109 14.77 8.00 -0.36
N GLY A 110 15.37 8.96 0.34
CA GLY A 110 16.53 9.66 -0.19
C GLY A 110 17.07 10.71 0.76
N LYS A 111 17.83 11.66 0.19
CA LYS A 111 18.44 12.76 0.93
C LYS A 111 17.53 13.97 0.96
N LEU A 112 17.48 14.61 2.11
CA LEU A 112 16.75 15.84 2.37
C LEU A 112 17.74 16.97 2.65
N ARG A 113 17.50 18.14 2.05
CA ARG A 113 18.10 19.42 2.42
C ARG A 113 16.98 20.42 2.67
N GLU A 114 16.86 20.92 3.89
CA GLU A 114 15.85 21.89 4.29
C GLU A 114 16.49 23.24 4.59
N ARG A 115 15.90 24.29 4.03
CA ARG A 115 16.24 25.69 4.31
C ARG A 115 15.01 26.40 4.84
N ARG A 116 15.19 27.28 5.82
CA ARG A 116 14.09 28.05 6.41
C ARG A 116 14.35 29.53 6.27
N ALA A 117 13.27 30.28 6.11
CA ALA A 117 13.30 31.72 6.09
C ALA A 117 12.12 32.29 6.87
N ALA A 118 12.32 33.46 7.45
CA ALA A 118 11.30 34.31 8.03
C ALA A 118 11.09 35.53 7.12
N LEU A 119 9.83 35.87 6.89
CA LEU A 119 9.46 37.13 6.26
C LEU A 119 9.27 38.17 7.35
N VAL A 120 10.15 39.17 7.44
CA VAL A 120 10.16 40.17 8.52
C VAL A 120 9.95 41.58 8.00
N ASP A 121 9.30 42.43 8.79
CA ASP A 121 9.17 43.87 8.50
C ASP A 121 10.39 44.68 8.99
N ASP A 122 10.31 46.00 8.83
CA ASP A 122 11.31 46.97 9.27
C ASP A 122 11.43 47.08 10.81
N GLU A 123 10.38 46.71 11.54
CA GLU A 123 10.38 46.58 13.00
C GLU A 123 10.95 45.23 13.49
N GLY A 124 11.30 44.31 12.57
CA GLY A 124 11.84 42.99 12.89
C GLY A 124 10.78 41.95 13.27
N LYS A 125 9.50 42.21 13.01
CA LYS A 125 8.40 41.30 13.31
C LYS A 125 8.22 40.31 12.16
N THR A 126 8.14 39.02 12.49
CA THR A 126 7.84 37.98 11.50
C THR A 126 6.36 38.00 11.09
N HIS A 127 6.11 38.01 9.79
CA HIS A 127 4.78 37.96 9.17
C HIS A 127 4.45 36.57 8.61
N ALA A 128 5.46 35.85 8.12
CA ALA A 128 5.32 34.48 7.63
C ALA A 128 6.63 33.71 7.81
N ARG A 129 6.55 32.38 7.83
CA ARG A 129 7.72 31.49 7.75
C ARG A 129 7.62 30.63 6.51
N ALA A 130 8.76 30.33 5.89
CA ALA A 130 8.83 29.42 4.77
C ALA A 130 9.89 28.34 5.03
N ALA A 131 9.57 27.11 4.65
CA ALA A 131 10.51 26.00 4.61
C ALA A 131 10.60 25.45 3.18
N PHE A 132 11.82 25.24 2.72
CA PHE A 132 12.15 24.73 1.39
C PHE A 132 12.89 23.41 1.55
N LEU A 133 12.20 22.31 1.27
CA LEU A 133 12.68 20.95 1.43
C LEU A 133 13.03 20.37 0.06
N ARG A 134 14.32 20.31 -0.26
CA ARG A 134 14.80 19.61 -1.46
C ARG A 134 14.96 18.12 -1.17
N LEU A 135 14.11 17.32 -1.78
CA LEU A 135 14.10 15.86 -1.73
C LEU A 135 14.88 15.32 -2.92
N THR A 136 15.87 14.46 -2.68
CA THR A 136 16.69 13.84 -3.73
C THR A 136 16.74 12.33 -3.59
N SER A 137 16.26 11.62 -4.60
CA SER A 137 16.31 10.15 -4.72
C SER A 137 17.09 9.80 -5.99
N GLY A 138 18.29 9.24 -5.85
CA GLY A 138 19.20 9.03 -6.99
C GLY A 138 19.50 10.35 -7.71
N THR A 139 19.15 10.43 -8.99
CA THR A 139 19.27 11.64 -9.82
C THR A 139 18.03 12.54 -9.79
N HIS A 140 16.91 12.03 -9.27
CA HIS A 140 15.63 12.72 -9.23
C HIS A 140 15.53 13.69 -8.07
N LYS A 141 14.92 14.85 -8.32
CA LYS A 141 14.82 15.95 -7.36
C LYS A 141 13.46 16.62 -7.42
N VAL A 142 12.88 16.88 -6.25
CA VAL A 142 11.65 17.66 -6.08
C VAL A 142 11.88 18.64 -4.92
N THR A 143 11.35 19.85 -5.04
CA THR A 143 11.36 20.83 -3.96
C THR A 143 9.94 20.96 -3.39
N LEU A 144 9.78 20.61 -2.12
CA LEU A 144 8.57 20.86 -1.34
C LEU A 144 8.72 22.21 -0.64
N VAL A 145 7.69 23.06 -0.76
CA VAL A 145 7.62 24.35 -0.09
C VAL A 145 6.47 24.33 0.90
N GLU A 146 6.75 24.75 2.13
CA GLU A 146 5.76 25.03 3.18
C GLU A 146 5.82 26.53 3.49
N VAL A 147 4.67 27.22 3.48
CA VAL A 147 4.55 28.60 3.96
C VAL A 147 3.54 28.65 5.10
N GLU A 148 4.01 29.02 6.29
CA GLU A 148 3.23 29.19 7.51
C GLU A 148 2.85 30.67 7.69
N ALA A 149 1.56 31.00 7.58
CA ALA A 149 1.06 32.35 7.81
C ALA A 149 0.93 32.64 9.32
N LEU A 150 1.46 33.78 9.78
CA LEU A 150 1.21 34.24 11.15
C LEU A 150 -0.08 35.06 11.22
N ARG A 151 -0.76 34.97 12.37
CA ARG A 151 -2.10 35.55 12.56
C ARG A 151 -2.10 37.06 12.25
N GLY A 152 -2.96 37.47 11.31
CA GLY A 152 -3.13 38.87 10.92
C GLY A 152 -2.26 39.32 9.74
N TYR A 153 -1.42 38.44 9.18
CA TYR A 153 -0.46 38.76 8.12
C TYR A 153 -0.73 38.03 6.80
N ASP A 154 -1.98 37.67 6.53
CA ASP A 154 -2.37 36.84 5.38
C ASP A 154 -1.92 37.44 4.03
N LYS A 155 -1.94 38.77 3.90
CA LYS A 155 -1.47 39.48 2.70
C LYS A 155 0.03 39.30 2.44
N ALA A 156 0.85 39.33 3.50
CA ALA A 156 2.30 39.16 3.39
C ALA A 156 2.65 37.71 3.02
N SER A 157 1.97 36.73 3.64
CA SER A 157 2.12 35.31 3.26
C SER A 157 1.68 35.05 1.81
N GLN A 158 0.60 35.70 1.36
CA GLN A 158 0.15 35.57 -0.03
C GLN A 158 1.16 36.20 -1.00
N ALA A 159 1.71 37.37 -0.68
CA ALA A 159 2.74 38.00 -1.51
C ALA A 159 4.01 37.14 -1.61
N LEU A 160 4.44 36.49 -0.51
CA LEU A 160 5.53 35.52 -0.55
C LEU A 160 5.19 34.33 -1.42
N TRP A 161 3.99 33.76 -1.27
CA TRP A 161 3.53 32.65 -2.08
C TRP A 161 3.55 32.98 -3.58
N ASP A 162 3.01 34.14 -3.98
CA ASP A 162 2.96 34.57 -5.38
C ASP A 162 4.37 34.71 -5.99
N ARG A 163 5.36 35.14 -5.18
CA ARG A 163 6.77 35.22 -5.61
C ARG A 163 7.40 33.84 -5.80
N ILE A 164 7.09 32.91 -4.91
CA ILE A 164 7.54 31.52 -5.03
C ILE A 164 6.95 30.90 -6.29
N ASP A 165 5.64 30.99 -6.48
CA ASP A 165 4.93 30.38 -7.60
C ASP A 165 5.40 30.95 -8.95
N ALA A 166 5.56 32.28 -9.04
CA ALA A 166 6.09 32.93 -10.24
C ALA A 166 7.51 32.47 -10.62
N ARG A 167 8.34 32.06 -9.64
CA ARG A 167 9.73 31.68 -9.88
C ARG A 167 9.91 30.17 -10.03
N ALA A 168 9.13 29.38 -9.32
CA ALA A 168 9.20 27.92 -9.31
C ALA A 168 8.43 27.29 -10.48
N GLY A 169 7.50 28.02 -11.09
CA GLY A 169 6.64 27.51 -12.16
C GLY A 169 5.42 26.76 -11.62
N PRO A 170 4.73 25.97 -12.47
CA PRO A 170 3.51 25.29 -12.05
C PRO A 170 3.79 24.26 -10.95
N ALA A 171 2.97 24.28 -9.90
CA ALA A 171 3.01 23.27 -8.85
C ALA A 171 2.64 21.88 -9.41
N LEU A 172 3.34 20.86 -8.92
CA LEU A 172 3.07 19.46 -9.22
C LEU A 172 1.93 18.94 -8.32
N PRO A 173 1.05 18.06 -8.82
CA PRO A 173 0.10 17.35 -7.98
C PRO A 173 0.81 16.56 -6.87
N PRO A 174 0.34 16.56 -5.61
CA PRO A 174 0.96 15.78 -4.54
C PRO A 174 1.07 14.29 -4.85
N ALA A 175 0.08 13.69 -5.51
CA ALA A 175 0.10 12.28 -5.90
C ALA A 175 1.24 11.92 -6.88
N ASP A 176 1.80 12.90 -7.59
CA ASP A 176 2.90 12.68 -8.54
C ASP A 176 4.26 12.58 -7.85
N LEU A 177 4.37 12.98 -6.58
CA LEU A 177 5.66 13.03 -5.86
C LEU A 177 6.43 11.72 -5.93
N LEU A 178 5.74 10.59 -5.72
CA LEU A 178 6.35 9.26 -5.79
C LEU A 178 6.87 8.96 -7.20
N ALA A 179 6.08 9.20 -8.24
CA ALA A 179 6.49 8.96 -9.62
C ALA A 179 7.68 9.85 -10.04
N ARG A 180 7.79 11.06 -9.49
CA ARG A 180 8.91 11.97 -9.74
C ARG A 180 10.21 11.53 -9.07
N LEU A 181 10.13 10.95 -7.88
CA LEU A 181 11.30 10.51 -7.10
C LEU A 181 11.68 9.04 -7.32
N SER A 182 10.74 8.22 -7.81
CA SER A 182 10.92 6.81 -8.14
C SER A 182 10.10 6.43 -9.40
N PRO A 183 10.58 6.79 -10.61
CA PRO A 183 9.87 6.48 -11.86
C PRO A 183 9.67 4.98 -12.13
N ASP A 184 10.54 4.15 -11.56
CA ASP A 184 10.46 2.69 -11.68
C ASP A 184 9.49 2.05 -10.68
N HIS A 185 8.89 2.84 -9.78
CA HIS A 185 7.84 2.36 -8.89
C HIS A 185 6.67 1.77 -9.70
N ARG A 186 6.16 0.64 -9.24
CA ARG A 186 5.01 -0.04 -9.85
C ARG A 186 3.93 -0.21 -8.79
N PRO A 187 2.77 0.45 -8.91
CA PRO A 187 1.73 0.35 -7.91
C PRO A 187 1.23 -1.08 -7.70
N TYR A 188 0.96 -1.46 -6.45
CA TYR A 188 0.35 -2.75 -6.14
C TYR A 188 -1.14 -2.73 -6.41
N VAL A 189 -1.62 -3.82 -7.03
CA VAL A 189 -3.04 -4.00 -7.36
C VAL A 189 -3.42 -5.43 -6.97
N ALA A 190 -4.14 -5.59 -5.86
CA ALA A 190 -4.59 -6.89 -5.36
C ALA A 190 -5.58 -7.60 -6.32
N LYS A 191 -6.32 -6.81 -7.10
CA LYS A 191 -7.32 -7.27 -8.08
C LYS A 191 -7.00 -6.62 -9.45
N PRO A 192 -5.99 -7.13 -10.16
CA PRO A 192 -5.62 -6.58 -11.46
C PRO A 192 -6.74 -6.82 -12.48
N ASP A 193 -6.92 -5.85 -13.37
CA ASP A 193 -7.78 -6.00 -14.53
C ASP A 193 -7.11 -6.93 -15.54
N ILE A 194 -7.80 -8.02 -15.88
CA ILE A 194 -7.34 -8.99 -16.87
C ILE A 194 -8.27 -8.80 -18.08
N PRO A 195 -7.81 -8.14 -19.14
CA PRO A 195 -8.62 -7.94 -20.34
C PRO A 195 -8.93 -9.30 -20.95
N LEU A 196 -10.20 -9.57 -21.23
CA LEU A 196 -10.64 -10.78 -21.91
C LEU A 196 -11.28 -10.38 -23.23
N THR A 197 -10.78 -10.93 -24.34
CA THR A 197 -11.39 -10.71 -25.66
C THR A 197 -12.31 -11.87 -26.04
N ARG A 198 -13.19 -11.66 -27.03
CA ARG A 198 -14.15 -12.70 -27.45
C ARG A 198 -13.50 -13.89 -28.18
N THR A 199 -12.27 -13.70 -28.65
CA THR A 199 -11.56 -14.62 -29.54
C THR A 199 -10.52 -15.47 -28.82
N GLU A 200 -10.21 -15.19 -27.55
CA GLU A 200 -9.24 -15.97 -26.79
C GLU A 200 -9.73 -17.37 -26.48
N SER A 201 -8.78 -18.31 -26.48
CA SER A 201 -9.00 -19.68 -26.07
C SER A 201 -9.13 -19.76 -24.53
N ALA A 202 -9.81 -20.80 -24.05
CA ALA A 202 -9.89 -21.08 -22.62
C ALA A 202 -8.51 -21.37 -22.02
N TYR A 203 -7.57 -21.89 -22.83
CA TYR A 203 -6.19 -22.11 -22.46
C TYR A 203 -5.45 -20.81 -22.16
N ASP A 204 -5.53 -19.83 -23.05
CA ASP A 204 -4.86 -18.54 -22.90
C ASP A 204 -5.43 -17.77 -21.71
N VAL A 205 -6.76 -17.67 -21.62
CA VAL A 205 -7.43 -16.98 -20.51
C VAL A 205 -7.09 -17.61 -19.15
N ALA A 206 -7.07 -18.95 -19.06
CA ALA A 206 -6.66 -19.60 -17.82
C ALA A 206 -5.20 -19.27 -17.47
N GLY A 207 -4.32 -19.29 -18.48
CA GLY A 207 -2.92 -18.97 -18.32
C GLY A 207 -2.68 -17.54 -17.84
N ASP A 208 -3.35 -16.58 -18.47
CA ASP A 208 -3.26 -15.15 -18.14
C ASP A 208 -3.76 -14.86 -16.74
N ILE A 209 -4.90 -15.45 -16.33
CA ILE A 209 -5.41 -15.28 -14.97
C ILE A 209 -4.44 -15.90 -13.96
N ILE A 210 -3.95 -17.12 -14.21
CA ILE A 210 -3.05 -17.80 -13.27
C ILE A 210 -1.72 -17.04 -13.16
N GLY A 211 -1.08 -16.70 -14.27
CA GLY A 211 0.18 -15.97 -14.31
C GLY A 211 0.07 -14.61 -13.62
N THR A 212 -1.02 -13.89 -13.87
CA THR A 212 -1.30 -12.60 -13.22
C THR A 212 -1.41 -12.74 -11.70
N TYR A 213 -2.20 -13.70 -11.18
CA TYR A 213 -2.33 -13.88 -9.73
C TYR A 213 -1.10 -14.49 -9.08
N LEU A 214 -0.28 -15.29 -9.79
CA LEU A 214 1.02 -15.68 -9.28
C LEU A 214 1.93 -14.46 -9.09
N ALA A 215 1.95 -13.52 -10.05
CA ALA A 215 2.68 -12.27 -9.89
C ALA A 215 2.16 -11.42 -8.71
N VAL A 216 0.84 -11.36 -8.49
CA VAL A 216 0.25 -10.71 -7.30
C VAL A 216 0.72 -11.37 -6.00
N ALA A 217 0.75 -12.71 -5.94
CA ALA A 217 1.26 -13.43 -4.78
C ALA A 217 2.73 -13.06 -4.50
N ARG A 218 3.60 -13.10 -5.52
CA ARG A 218 5.02 -12.74 -5.42
C ARG A 218 5.25 -11.36 -4.81
N ARG A 219 4.41 -10.39 -5.17
CA ARG A 219 4.53 -9.01 -4.67
C ARG A 219 4.28 -8.85 -3.17
N ASN A 220 3.60 -9.81 -2.55
CA ASN A 220 3.32 -9.79 -1.12
C ASN A 220 4.41 -10.49 -0.28
N GLU A 221 5.28 -11.29 -0.89
CA GLU A 221 6.26 -12.11 -0.16
C GLU A 221 7.20 -11.29 0.72
N ALA A 222 7.69 -10.16 0.21
CA ALA A 222 8.60 -9.30 0.97
C ALA A 222 7.96 -8.80 2.26
N GLY A 223 6.67 -8.41 2.22
CA GLY A 223 5.93 -7.98 3.40
C GLY A 223 5.58 -9.13 4.34
N VAL A 224 5.31 -10.34 3.81
CA VAL A 224 5.16 -11.55 4.64
C VAL A 224 6.46 -11.88 5.37
N ILE A 225 7.59 -11.88 4.66
CA ILE A 225 8.92 -12.18 5.22
C ILE A 225 9.29 -11.17 6.31
N ALA A 226 9.05 -9.88 6.05
CA ALA A 226 9.36 -8.80 6.98
C ALA A 226 8.31 -8.61 8.10
N ASP A 227 7.20 -9.35 8.06
CA ASP A 227 6.10 -9.28 9.03
C ASP A 227 5.48 -7.88 9.17
N LEU A 228 5.37 -7.14 8.05
CA LEU A 228 4.97 -5.73 8.08
C LEU A 228 3.52 -5.52 8.54
N ASP A 229 2.61 -6.36 8.04
CA ASP A 229 1.23 -6.44 8.49
C ASP A 229 0.61 -7.78 8.08
N THR A 230 -0.56 -8.09 8.66
CA THR A 230 -1.25 -9.37 8.42
C THR A 230 -1.88 -9.47 7.02
N GLU A 231 -2.08 -8.33 6.34
CA GLU A 231 -2.77 -8.27 5.06
C GLU A 231 -1.86 -8.67 3.89
N PHE A 232 -0.53 -8.57 4.03
CA PHE A 232 0.39 -9.21 3.08
C PHE A 232 0.16 -10.72 2.96
N LEU A 233 0.02 -11.43 4.09
CA LEU A 233 -0.27 -12.86 4.07
C LEU A 233 -1.70 -13.13 3.58
N HIS A 234 -2.65 -12.26 3.93
CA HIS A 234 -4.01 -12.33 3.42
C HIS A 234 -4.03 -12.32 1.89
N ASP A 235 -3.45 -11.29 1.28
CA ASP A 235 -3.44 -11.09 -0.15
C ASP A 235 -2.67 -12.17 -0.90
N TYR A 236 -1.52 -12.58 -0.37
CA TYR A 236 -0.76 -13.73 -0.87
C TYR A 236 -1.67 -14.97 -0.99
N ARG A 237 -2.41 -15.28 0.08
CA ARG A 237 -3.33 -16.42 0.12
C ARG A 237 -4.54 -16.24 -0.80
N VAL A 238 -5.10 -15.03 -0.90
CA VAL A 238 -6.20 -14.73 -1.83
C VAL A 238 -5.76 -14.99 -3.27
N ALA A 239 -4.57 -14.54 -3.65
CA ALA A 239 -4.02 -14.77 -4.97
C ALA A 239 -3.85 -16.26 -5.29
N LEU A 240 -3.23 -17.05 -4.39
CA LEU A 240 -3.10 -18.50 -4.56
C LEU A 240 -4.44 -19.25 -4.57
N ARG A 241 -5.43 -18.79 -3.80
CA ARG A 241 -6.79 -19.36 -3.86
C ARG A 241 -7.45 -19.12 -5.21
N LYS A 242 -7.24 -17.95 -5.80
CA LYS A 242 -7.78 -17.62 -7.13
C LYS A 242 -7.14 -18.50 -8.21
N THR A 243 -5.82 -18.69 -8.20
CA THR A 243 -5.16 -19.60 -9.15
C THR A 243 -5.70 -21.03 -9.04
N ARG A 244 -5.85 -21.58 -7.83
CA ARG A 244 -6.45 -22.92 -7.62
C ARG A 244 -7.90 -23.01 -8.09
N SER A 245 -8.66 -21.93 -7.91
CA SER A 245 -10.05 -21.86 -8.36
C SER A 245 -10.13 -21.90 -9.88
N VAL A 246 -9.26 -21.16 -10.58
CA VAL A 246 -9.16 -21.21 -12.05
C VAL A 246 -8.84 -22.61 -12.53
N VAL A 247 -7.80 -23.26 -11.99
CA VAL A 247 -7.45 -24.65 -12.35
C VAL A 247 -8.62 -25.63 -12.12
N SER A 248 -9.44 -25.37 -11.11
CA SER A 248 -10.61 -26.21 -10.80
C SER A 248 -11.83 -25.93 -11.67
N LEU A 249 -12.01 -24.69 -12.12
CA LEU A 249 -13.12 -24.26 -12.98
C LEU A 249 -12.85 -24.60 -14.45
N PHE A 250 -11.60 -24.46 -14.91
CA PHE A 250 -11.13 -24.71 -16.28
C PHE A 250 -10.82 -26.20 -16.52
N LYS A 251 -11.74 -27.08 -16.13
CA LYS A 251 -11.67 -28.52 -16.36
C LYS A 251 -11.51 -28.88 -17.84
N GLY A 252 -10.47 -29.65 -18.14
CA GLY A 252 -10.14 -30.16 -19.48
C GLY A 252 -9.42 -29.15 -20.37
N VAL A 253 -9.08 -27.98 -19.85
CA VAL A 253 -8.30 -26.96 -20.59
C VAL A 253 -6.82 -27.34 -20.65
N TYR A 254 -6.28 -27.85 -19.54
CA TYR A 254 -4.97 -28.52 -19.50
C TYR A 254 -5.15 -30.04 -19.49
N ALA A 255 -4.10 -30.77 -19.88
CA ALA A 255 -4.06 -32.23 -19.73
C ALA A 255 -4.34 -32.65 -18.27
N ALA A 256 -4.82 -33.87 -18.05
CA ALA A 256 -5.29 -34.32 -16.74
C ALA A 256 -4.13 -34.40 -15.73
N GLU A 257 -2.98 -34.89 -16.19
CA GLU A 257 -1.73 -35.00 -15.45
C GLU A 257 -1.22 -33.61 -15.07
N GLU A 258 -1.26 -32.66 -16.01
CA GLU A 258 -0.85 -31.27 -15.76
C GLU A 258 -1.78 -30.57 -14.76
N THR A 259 -3.09 -30.80 -14.89
CA THR A 259 -4.07 -30.27 -13.95
C THR A 259 -3.82 -30.80 -12.53
N ALA A 260 -3.49 -32.09 -12.39
CA ALA A 260 -3.16 -32.69 -11.11
C ALA A 260 -1.85 -32.11 -10.53
N ALA A 261 -0.81 -32.00 -11.34
CA ALA A 261 0.47 -31.42 -10.95
C ALA A 261 0.33 -29.95 -10.50
N LEU A 262 -0.44 -29.14 -11.23
CA LEU A 262 -0.72 -27.75 -10.86
C LEU A 262 -1.46 -27.65 -9.52
N LYS A 263 -2.46 -28.52 -9.28
CA LYS A 263 -3.19 -28.55 -8.01
C LYS A 263 -2.28 -28.92 -6.84
N ALA A 264 -1.39 -29.90 -7.04
CA ALA A 264 -0.41 -30.29 -6.03
C ALA A 264 0.53 -29.12 -5.70
N ALA A 265 1.19 -28.54 -6.72
CA ALA A 265 2.11 -27.42 -6.53
C ALA A 265 1.44 -26.23 -5.82
N LEU A 266 0.24 -25.82 -6.26
CA LEU A 266 -0.49 -24.73 -5.62
C LEU A 266 -0.93 -25.08 -4.18
N SER A 267 -1.22 -26.35 -3.90
CA SER A 267 -1.51 -26.82 -2.54
C SER A 267 -0.28 -26.74 -1.66
N ASP A 268 0.88 -27.16 -2.17
CA ASP A 268 2.15 -27.17 -1.44
C ASP A 268 2.61 -25.75 -1.09
N LEU A 269 2.36 -24.78 -1.98
CA LEU A 269 2.58 -23.35 -1.72
C LEU A 269 1.63 -22.80 -0.64
N MET A 270 0.36 -23.21 -0.66
CA MET A 270 -0.65 -22.71 0.27
C MET A 270 -0.59 -23.33 1.66
N ALA A 271 -0.31 -24.63 1.77
CA ALA A 271 -0.35 -25.39 3.01
C ALA A 271 0.37 -24.72 4.20
N PRO A 272 1.64 -24.24 4.08
CA PRO A 272 2.35 -23.64 5.22
C PRO A 272 1.76 -22.31 5.69
N THR A 273 0.89 -21.68 4.90
CA THR A 273 0.32 -20.35 5.21
C THR A 273 -0.94 -20.42 6.07
N GLY A 274 -1.55 -21.61 6.19
CA GLY A 274 -2.86 -21.79 6.83
C GLY A 274 -2.84 -21.41 8.30
N ARG A 275 -2.03 -22.11 9.09
CA ARG A 275 -1.99 -21.93 10.54
C ARG A 275 -1.57 -20.52 10.95
N LEU A 276 -0.60 -19.94 10.25
CA LEU A 276 -0.18 -18.55 10.51
C LEU A 276 -1.34 -17.56 10.28
N ARG A 277 -2.09 -17.71 9.19
CA ARG A 277 -3.25 -16.83 8.94
C ARG A 277 -4.35 -17.02 9.96
N ASP A 278 -4.61 -18.24 10.41
CA ASP A 278 -5.60 -18.48 11.46
C ASP A 278 -5.20 -17.75 12.75
N LEU A 279 -3.93 -17.83 13.13
CA LEU A 279 -3.39 -17.14 14.31
C LEU A 279 -3.44 -15.61 14.16
N ASP A 280 -3.13 -15.06 12.98
CA ASP A 280 -3.28 -13.62 12.71
C ASP A 280 -4.73 -13.17 12.97
N VAL A 281 -5.72 -13.91 12.47
CA VAL A 281 -7.14 -13.58 12.66
C VAL A 281 -7.52 -13.63 14.14
N TYR A 282 -7.14 -14.69 14.87
CA TYR A 282 -7.42 -14.76 16.31
C TYR A 282 -6.78 -13.62 17.09
N LEU A 283 -5.52 -13.29 16.80
CA LEU A 283 -4.80 -12.23 17.52
C LEU A 283 -5.37 -10.84 17.24
N LEU A 284 -5.83 -10.58 16.01
CA LEU A 284 -6.55 -9.34 15.68
C LEU A 284 -7.89 -9.22 16.41
N GLU A 285 -8.59 -10.33 16.62
CA GLU A 285 -9.86 -10.35 17.33
C GLU A 285 -9.72 -10.36 18.86
N ARG A 286 -8.49 -10.33 19.40
CA ARG A 286 -8.20 -10.48 20.83
C ARG A 286 -9.13 -9.66 21.73
N ASP A 287 -9.22 -8.36 21.50
CA ASP A 287 -10.02 -7.47 22.36
C ASP A 287 -11.52 -7.79 22.29
N THR A 288 -12.01 -8.26 21.13
CA THR A 288 -13.38 -8.76 20.97
C THR A 288 -13.63 -10.00 21.84
N TYR A 289 -12.66 -10.92 21.94
CA TYR A 289 -12.78 -12.09 22.83
C TYR A 289 -12.81 -11.68 24.31
N PHE A 290 -11.98 -10.72 24.72
CA PHE A 290 -12.00 -10.20 26.11
C PHE A 290 -13.33 -9.51 26.44
N ALA A 291 -13.85 -8.70 25.52
CA ALA A 291 -15.12 -7.98 25.71
C ALA A 291 -16.34 -8.92 25.81
N ARG A 292 -16.28 -10.12 25.22
CA ARG A 292 -17.37 -11.11 25.23
C ARG A 292 -17.41 -12.00 26.47
N LEU A 293 -16.37 -11.97 27.31
CA LEU A 293 -16.24 -12.86 28.46
C LEU A 293 -16.16 -12.08 29.78
N PRO A 294 -16.73 -12.62 30.88
CA PRO A 294 -16.56 -12.03 32.22
C PRO A 294 -15.08 -11.93 32.62
N GLU A 295 -14.72 -10.91 33.39
CA GLU A 295 -13.34 -10.67 33.85
C GLU A 295 -12.72 -11.87 34.57
N SER A 296 -13.53 -12.66 35.29
CA SER A 296 -13.08 -13.90 35.97
C SER A 296 -12.42 -14.92 35.03
N LEU A 297 -12.75 -14.91 33.73
CA LEU A 297 -12.18 -15.82 32.72
C LEU A 297 -11.00 -15.20 31.95
N HIS A 298 -10.70 -13.91 32.15
CA HIS A 298 -9.65 -13.21 31.42
C HIS A 298 -8.25 -13.77 31.71
N HIS A 299 -8.04 -14.40 32.87
CA HIS A 299 -6.75 -15.05 33.16
C HIS A 299 -6.46 -16.21 32.21
N GLY A 300 -7.40 -17.13 32.01
CA GLY A 300 -7.24 -18.24 31.06
C GLY A 300 -7.11 -17.75 29.62
N LEU A 301 -7.87 -16.71 29.26
CA LEU A 301 -7.81 -16.11 27.93
C LEU A 301 -6.45 -15.48 27.62
N ARG A 302 -5.81 -14.82 28.60
CA ARG A 302 -4.43 -14.31 28.46
C ARG A 302 -3.44 -15.42 28.15
N ILE A 303 -3.48 -16.53 28.91
CA ILE A 303 -2.59 -17.69 28.69
C ILE A 303 -2.77 -18.24 27.26
N MET A 304 -4.02 -18.35 26.79
CA MET A 304 -4.31 -18.80 25.43
C MET A 304 -3.71 -17.86 24.37
N PHE A 305 -3.90 -16.54 24.51
CA PHE A 305 -3.35 -15.58 23.55
C PHE A 305 -1.82 -15.47 23.60
N ASP A 306 -1.21 -15.63 24.77
CA ASP A 306 0.25 -15.71 24.89
C ASP A 306 0.79 -16.94 24.15
N ALA A 307 0.10 -18.09 24.26
CA ALA A 307 0.43 -19.29 23.49
C ALA A 307 0.23 -19.08 21.98
N PHE A 308 -0.86 -18.43 21.56
CA PHE A 308 -1.10 -18.10 20.14
C PHE A 308 -0.03 -17.16 19.58
N ALA A 309 0.40 -16.15 20.34
CA ALA A 309 1.48 -15.26 19.93
C ALA A 309 2.82 -15.99 19.76
N ALA A 310 3.16 -16.90 20.69
CA ALA A 310 4.36 -17.72 20.60
C ALA A 310 4.31 -18.67 19.38
N GLU A 311 3.17 -19.32 19.15
CA GLU A 311 2.96 -20.19 17.99
C GLU A 311 3.03 -19.40 16.68
N ARG A 312 2.41 -18.21 16.63
CA ARG A 312 2.43 -17.31 15.47
C ARG A 312 3.86 -16.93 15.12
N ALA A 313 4.67 -16.55 16.10
CA ALA A 313 6.07 -16.21 15.89
C ALA A 313 6.88 -17.40 15.35
N ALA A 314 6.61 -18.62 15.81
CA ALA A 314 7.25 -19.82 15.27
C ALA A 314 6.80 -20.13 13.83
N ALA A 315 5.50 -20.04 13.55
CA ALA A 315 4.93 -20.26 12.22
C ALA A 315 5.41 -19.21 11.21
N HIS A 316 5.49 -17.95 11.61
CA HIS A 316 6.06 -16.87 10.80
C HIS A 316 7.53 -17.14 10.46
N ARG A 317 8.38 -17.45 11.45
CA ARG A 317 9.79 -17.78 11.20
C ARG A 317 9.95 -18.93 10.20
N ALA A 318 9.14 -19.98 10.34
CA ALA A 318 9.16 -21.12 9.43
C ALA A 318 8.73 -20.74 7.99
N LEU A 319 7.66 -19.94 7.86
CA LEU A 319 7.20 -19.46 6.56
C LEU A 319 8.20 -18.51 5.91
N ALA A 320 8.73 -17.54 6.65
CA ALA A 320 9.73 -16.60 6.17
C ALA A 320 11.00 -17.34 5.68
N ALA A 321 11.50 -18.31 6.46
CA ALA A 321 12.62 -19.15 6.05
C ALA A 321 12.33 -19.95 4.78
N ARG A 322 11.10 -20.47 4.62
CA ARG A 322 10.69 -21.14 3.38
C ARG A 322 10.70 -20.18 2.20
N LEU A 323 10.07 -19.00 2.32
CA LEU A 323 9.96 -18.01 1.25
C LEU A 323 11.33 -17.44 0.82
N GLN A 324 12.28 -17.36 1.75
CA GLN A 324 13.67 -16.95 1.47
C GLN A 324 14.52 -18.11 0.89
N GLY A 325 14.04 -19.35 0.98
CA GLY A 325 14.78 -20.54 0.61
C GLY A 325 14.94 -20.70 -0.91
N ARG A 326 16.10 -21.24 -1.34
CA ARG A 326 16.37 -21.55 -2.75
C ARG A 326 15.37 -22.53 -3.36
N ALA A 327 14.90 -23.50 -2.57
CA ALA A 327 13.92 -24.49 -3.02
C ALA A 327 12.60 -23.83 -3.40
N TYR A 328 12.08 -22.93 -2.56
CA TYR A 328 10.88 -22.16 -2.86
C TYR A 328 11.06 -21.28 -4.10
N ARG A 329 12.20 -20.59 -4.21
CA ARG A 329 12.51 -19.78 -5.39
C ARG A 329 12.50 -20.60 -6.68
N ALA A 330 13.10 -21.79 -6.67
CA ALA A 330 13.06 -22.69 -7.83
C ALA A 330 11.64 -23.18 -8.14
N GLU A 331 10.87 -23.56 -7.11
CA GLU A 331 9.48 -24.02 -7.23
C GLU A 331 8.59 -22.95 -7.89
N ILE A 332 8.64 -21.72 -7.39
CA ILE A 332 7.78 -20.63 -7.87
C ILE A 332 8.22 -20.07 -9.22
N GLU A 333 9.55 -20.00 -9.50
CA GLU A 333 10.06 -19.61 -10.81
C GLU A 333 9.69 -20.64 -11.89
N ALA A 334 9.81 -21.94 -11.58
CA ALA A 334 9.37 -23.02 -12.46
C ALA A 334 7.86 -22.94 -12.71
N LEU A 335 7.05 -22.69 -11.68
CA LEU A 335 5.61 -22.54 -11.84
C LEU A 335 5.24 -21.33 -12.72
N ILE A 336 5.91 -20.19 -12.55
CA ILE A 336 5.69 -18.98 -13.36
C ILE A 336 6.09 -19.22 -14.82
N ALA A 337 7.22 -19.88 -15.07
CA ALA A 337 7.70 -20.19 -16.42
C ALA A 337 6.69 -20.99 -17.26
N ARG A 338 5.83 -21.77 -16.59
CA ARG A 338 4.75 -22.52 -17.24
C ARG A 338 3.63 -21.66 -17.80
N PHE A 339 3.45 -20.45 -17.26
CA PHE A 339 2.41 -19.51 -17.65
C PHE A 339 2.94 -18.28 -18.40
N SER A 340 4.27 -18.09 -18.46
CA SER A 340 4.90 -17.01 -19.22
C SER A 340 5.23 -17.40 -20.68
N GLY A 341 4.77 -18.56 -21.15
CA GLY A 341 5.05 -19.09 -22.49
C GLY A 341 6.42 -19.75 -22.66
N ALA A 342 7.28 -19.77 -21.63
CA ALA A 342 8.62 -20.36 -21.71
C ALA A 342 8.59 -21.90 -21.64
N GLN A 343 7.64 -22.47 -20.89
CA GLN A 343 7.43 -23.91 -20.76
C GLN A 343 5.94 -24.23 -20.86
N PRO A 344 5.34 -24.19 -22.08
CA PRO A 344 3.90 -24.30 -22.24
C PRO A 344 3.37 -25.62 -21.67
N ILE A 345 2.21 -25.54 -21.04
CA ILE A 345 1.53 -26.65 -20.40
C ILE A 345 0.84 -27.49 -21.48
N ALA A 346 0.92 -28.82 -21.37
CA ALA A 346 0.24 -29.68 -22.34
C ALA A 346 -1.28 -29.36 -22.39
N PRO A 347 -1.83 -29.06 -23.58
CA PRO A 347 -3.23 -28.70 -23.72
C PRO A 347 -4.13 -29.91 -23.47
N GLY A 348 -5.31 -29.65 -22.91
CA GLY A 348 -6.36 -30.64 -22.74
C GLY A 348 -7.38 -30.59 -23.88
N PRO A 349 -8.40 -31.48 -23.86
CA PRO A 349 -9.42 -31.58 -24.91
C PRO A 349 -10.31 -30.33 -25.09
N ARG A 350 -10.23 -29.35 -24.18
CA ARG A 350 -10.98 -28.09 -24.24
C ARG A 350 -10.08 -26.86 -24.30
N ALA A 351 -8.79 -27.02 -24.60
CA ALA A 351 -7.85 -25.91 -24.68
C ALA A 351 -8.34 -24.81 -25.64
N ASP A 352 -8.72 -25.21 -26.87
CA ASP A 352 -9.11 -24.29 -27.95
C ASP A 352 -10.56 -23.79 -27.87
N TRP A 353 -11.30 -24.14 -26.80
CA TRP A 353 -12.67 -23.65 -26.65
C TRP A 353 -12.67 -22.14 -26.45
N PRO A 354 -13.57 -21.38 -27.11
CA PRO A 354 -13.68 -19.95 -26.85
C PRO A 354 -13.95 -19.68 -25.37
N ALA A 355 -13.12 -18.85 -24.73
CA ALA A 355 -13.18 -18.63 -23.29
C ALA A 355 -14.55 -18.12 -22.82
N HIS A 356 -15.20 -17.27 -23.62
CA HIS A 356 -16.54 -16.76 -23.32
C HIS A 356 -17.61 -17.87 -23.29
N LEU A 357 -17.54 -18.86 -24.19
CA LEU A 357 -18.43 -20.03 -24.16
C LEU A 357 -18.09 -20.93 -22.98
N TYR A 358 -16.80 -21.07 -22.69
CA TYR A 358 -16.35 -21.83 -21.53
C TYR A 358 -16.89 -21.22 -20.23
N ALA A 359 -16.84 -19.90 -20.07
CA ALA A 359 -17.24 -19.18 -18.86
C ALA A 359 -18.75 -19.20 -18.56
N GLN A 360 -19.62 -19.32 -19.58
CA GLN A 360 -21.07 -19.34 -19.39
C GLN A 360 -21.52 -20.44 -18.41
N ARG A 361 -21.03 -21.66 -18.59
CA ARG A 361 -21.42 -22.82 -17.76
C ARG A 361 -20.96 -22.74 -16.29
N PRO A 362 -19.68 -22.42 -15.96
CA PRO A 362 -19.19 -22.24 -14.60
C PRO A 362 -19.72 -20.97 -13.93
N ILE A 363 -20.32 -20.03 -14.65
CA ILE A 363 -21.07 -18.90 -14.05
C ILE A 363 -22.51 -19.32 -13.77
N TRP A 364 -23.21 -19.84 -14.78
CA TRP A 364 -24.63 -20.11 -14.71
C TRP A 364 -24.99 -21.22 -13.73
N LYS A 365 -24.22 -22.33 -13.69
CA LYS A 365 -24.52 -23.44 -12.79
C LYS A 365 -24.40 -23.08 -11.31
N PRO A 366 -23.31 -22.44 -10.83
CA PRO A 366 -23.24 -21.95 -9.46
C PRO A 366 -24.31 -20.91 -9.15
N TYR A 367 -24.60 -19.97 -10.06
CA TYR A 367 -25.69 -19.02 -9.87
C TYR A 367 -27.04 -19.72 -9.62
N GLN A 368 -27.41 -20.67 -10.48
CA GLN A 368 -28.64 -21.45 -10.29
C GLN A 368 -28.63 -22.24 -8.98
N LYS A 369 -27.48 -22.83 -8.61
CA LYS A 369 -27.33 -23.57 -7.34
C LYS A 369 -27.54 -22.63 -6.14
N VAL A 370 -26.93 -21.45 -6.15
CA VAL A 370 -27.06 -20.44 -5.10
C VAL A 370 -28.51 -19.96 -5.00
N CYS A 371 -29.16 -19.62 -6.12
CA CYS A 371 -30.57 -19.21 -6.11
C CYS A 371 -31.52 -20.30 -5.61
N ARG A 372 -31.20 -21.58 -5.86
CA ARG A 372 -32.00 -22.70 -5.32
C ARG A 372 -31.81 -22.82 -3.81
N ILE A 373 -30.55 -22.91 -3.34
CA ILE A 373 -30.24 -23.02 -1.90
C ILE A 373 -30.84 -21.83 -1.15
N ALA A 374 -30.63 -20.60 -1.63
CA ALA A 374 -31.14 -19.39 -0.97
C ALA A 374 -32.67 -19.32 -0.85
N ARG A 375 -33.43 -20.04 -1.70
CA ARG A 375 -34.90 -20.15 -1.59
C ARG A 375 -35.34 -21.19 -0.57
N GLU A 376 -34.47 -22.15 -0.27
CA GLU A 376 -34.71 -23.25 0.66
C GLU A 376 -34.23 -22.89 2.08
N ILE A 377 -33.47 -21.79 2.25
CA ILE A 377 -33.05 -21.28 3.55
C ILE A 377 -34.23 -20.57 4.24
N ASP A 378 -34.60 -21.10 5.40
CA ASP A 378 -35.55 -20.53 6.35
C ASP A 378 -34.96 -20.52 7.78
N ALA A 379 -35.78 -20.15 8.78
CA ALA A 379 -35.35 -20.04 10.17
C ALA A 379 -34.95 -21.38 10.82
N ASP A 380 -35.35 -22.51 10.23
CA ASP A 380 -35.12 -23.86 10.75
C ASP A 380 -34.04 -24.62 9.97
N THR A 381 -33.43 -23.97 8.97
CA THR A 381 -32.41 -24.60 8.11
C THR A 381 -31.13 -24.86 8.90
N PRO A 382 -30.66 -26.13 8.99
CA PRO A 382 -29.44 -26.45 9.73
C PRO A 382 -28.18 -25.83 9.10
N ASP A 383 -27.22 -25.41 9.92
CA ASP A 383 -25.95 -24.82 9.48
C ASP A 383 -25.19 -25.67 8.43
N ALA A 384 -25.29 -27.00 8.50
CA ALA A 384 -24.63 -27.90 7.55
C ALA A 384 -25.26 -27.90 6.14
N GLN A 385 -26.44 -27.29 5.97
CA GLN A 385 -27.20 -27.23 4.71
C GLN A 385 -27.14 -25.85 4.03
N VAL A 386 -26.59 -24.85 4.72
CA VAL A 386 -26.27 -23.51 4.21
C VAL A 386 -24.84 -23.50 3.66
#